data_AF-A0A956H9L2-F1
#
_entry.id   AF-A0A956H9L2-F1
#
_cell.length_a   1.000
_cell.length_b   1.000
_cell.length_c   1.000
_cell.angle_alpha   90.00
_cell.angle_beta   90.00
_cell.angle_gamma   90.00
#
_symmetry.space_group_name_H-M   'P 1'
#
loop_
_entity.id
_entity.type
_entity.pdbx_description
1 polymer ?
#
loop_
_entity_poly.entity_id
_entity_poly.type
_entity_poly.pdbx_seq_one_letter_code
_entity_poly.pdbx_strand_id
1 'polypeptide(L)'
;LSAHLRRRSELEVASLRPRHLGPLVQIFPILADVWSLKGSPVRRFEPGEMRRLGLAALRELLTRLGDERPLVIHIDDFQWADVDGARLLTSLVRPPDPPALLLLVSFRDDDLEDNVEDREGLHELLSTEARLGRDLRELELEPLSSEEAEQLAFQLMVEAEGARTDAQREFVKRRAESYARGARGNPFYIGQMVLDAASSSDESHAGDDRIVARRIVALSDEARRILATVAVAGGPTPIPVVRRVYEALSGDQSWVDGLTVVDELIDQLCELGLLAIRDELDSQESAPRSYPTSVIDVTHGRIREVTVGELEPGELRQIHRELGFSLEFADGPPEALAEHFEHAGERARAAKYTEIAAKQAVEALAFGRAVALYRRTLELLAEDADGGDIDPGRRLGLRLALADQLVNFGRS
;
A
#
# COMPACT_ATOMS: atom_id res chain seq x y z
N LEU A 1 -14.01 -1.51 -5.16
CA LEU A 1 -15.14 -1.33 -6.10
C LEU A 1 -15.46 -2.60 -6.92
N SER A 2 -14.50 -3.12 -7.70
CA SER A 2 -14.69 -4.34 -8.53
C SER A 2 -15.28 -5.53 -7.74
N ALA A 3 -14.71 -5.85 -6.59
CA ALA A 3 -15.19 -6.92 -5.71
C ALA A 3 -16.63 -6.69 -5.18
N HIS A 4 -17.08 -5.45 -5.05
CA HIS A 4 -18.48 -5.15 -4.69
C HIS A 4 -19.42 -5.44 -5.86
N LEU A 5 -19.04 -5.01 -7.07
CA LEU A 5 -19.85 -5.21 -8.27
C LEU A 5 -19.98 -6.69 -8.63
N ARG A 6 -18.91 -7.49 -8.46
CA ARG A 6 -18.94 -8.95 -8.71
C ARG A 6 -19.88 -9.73 -7.79
N ARG A 7 -20.21 -9.19 -6.61
CA ARG A 7 -21.14 -9.82 -5.66
C ARG A 7 -22.61 -9.54 -5.97
N ARG A 8 -22.91 -8.71 -6.97
CA ARG A 8 -24.26 -8.37 -7.39
C ARG A 8 -24.77 -9.31 -8.49
N SER A 9 -26.08 -9.32 -8.69
CA SER A 9 -26.68 -10.07 -9.80
C SER A 9 -26.29 -9.47 -11.16
N GLU A 10 -26.32 -10.29 -12.22
CA GLU A 10 -25.99 -9.85 -13.58
C GLU A 10 -26.86 -8.66 -14.05
N LEU A 11 -28.14 -8.64 -13.65
CA LEU A 11 -29.06 -7.55 -13.98
C LEU A 11 -28.67 -6.22 -13.32
N GLU A 12 -28.25 -6.26 -12.05
CA GLU A 12 -27.76 -5.07 -11.33
C GLU A 12 -26.43 -4.58 -11.88
N VAL A 13 -25.53 -5.50 -12.25
CA VAL A 13 -24.26 -5.12 -12.90
C VAL A 13 -24.52 -4.49 -14.26
N ALA A 14 -25.48 -5.02 -15.04
CA ALA A 14 -25.85 -4.46 -16.33
C ALA A 14 -26.46 -3.04 -16.23
N SER A 15 -27.30 -2.77 -15.21
CA SER A 15 -27.88 -1.44 -15.00
C SER A 15 -26.85 -0.39 -14.61
N LEU A 16 -25.72 -0.80 -14.00
CA LEU A 16 -24.62 0.08 -13.61
C LEU A 16 -23.61 0.36 -14.74
N ARG A 17 -23.76 -0.26 -15.91
CA ARG A 17 -22.80 -0.13 -17.02
C ARG A 17 -22.74 1.31 -17.57
N PRO A 18 -21.59 2.01 -17.50
CA PRO A 18 -21.45 3.37 -17.98
C PRO A 18 -21.36 3.44 -19.52
N ARG A 19 -21.61 4.63 -20.09
CA ARG A 19 -21.64 4.85 -21.55
C ARG A 19 -20.28 4.61 -22.20
N HIS A 20 -19.20 5.04 -21.54
CA HIS A 20 -17.83 4.95 -22.05
C HIS A 20 -17.02 3.87 -21.31
N LEU A 21 -17.53 2.63 -21.31
CA LEU A 21 -16.89 1.50 -20.64
C LEU A 21 -15.47 1.21 -21.16
N GLY A 22 -15.21 1.37 -22.47
CA GLY A 22 -13.87 1.13 -23.06
C GLY A 22 -12.79 1.99 -22.40
N PRO A 23 -12.91 3.33 -22.45
CA PRO A 23 -12.01 4.23 -21.73
C PRO A 23 -11.91 3.96 -20.24
N LEU A 24 -13.02 3.62 -19.57
CA LEU A 24 -13.00 3.30 -18.13
C LEU A 24 -12.12 2.07 -17.84
N VAL A 25 -12.32 0.98 -18.58
CA VAL A 25 -11.58 -0.28 -18.39
C VAL A 25 -10.11 -0.13 -18.78
N GLN A 26 -9.79 0.77 -19.72
CA GLN A 26 -8.39 1.03 -20.07
C GLN A 26 -7.63 1.77 -18.96
N ILE A 27 -8.29 2.69 -18.24
CA ILE A 27 -7.70 3.38 -17.08
C ILE A 27 -7.74 2.48 -15.83
N PHE A 28 -8.80 1.68 -15.67
CA PHE A 28 -9.00 0.78 -14.55
C PHE A 28 -9.22 -0.67 -15.03
N PRO A 29 -8.15 -1.39 -15.41
CA PRO A 29 -8.25 -2.75 -15.96
C PRO A 29 -8.99 -3.73 -15.05
N ILE A 30 -8.93 -3.54 -13.73
CA ILE A 30 -9.66 -4.36 -12.74
C ILE A 30 -11.18 -4.35 -12.92
N LEU A 31 -11.74 -3.38 -13.65
CA LEU A 31 -13.16 -3.32 -14.00
C LEU A 31 -13.51 -4.09 -15.28
N ALA A 32 -12.52 -4.56 -16.06
CA ALA A 32 -12.74 -5.38 -17.26
C ALA A 32 -13.55 -6.64 -16.93
N ASP A 33 -13.21 -7.26 -15.81
CA ASP A 33 -13.81 -8.52 -15.34
C ASP A 33 -15.28 -8.36 -14.92
N VAL A 34 -15.73 -7.12 -14.65
CA VAL A 34 -17.12 -6.84 -14.27
C VAL A 34 -18.02 -6.78 -15.50
N TRP A 35 -17.53 -6.21 -16.60
CA TRP A 35 -18.30 -6.07 -17.84
C TRP A 35 -17.50 -6.60 -19.02
N SER A 36 -17.82 -7.82 -19.45
CA SER A 36 -17.17 -8.45 -20.61
C SER A 36 -17.22 -7.55 -21.84
N LEU A 37 -16.04 -7.13 -22.30
CA LEU A 37 -15.86 -6.31 -23.51
C LEU A 37 -15.78 -7.14 -24.80
N LYS A 38 -16.02 -8.46 -24.74
CA LYS A 38 -15.92 -9.37 -25.89
C LYS A 38 -16.75 -8.83 -27.08
N GLY A 39 -16.06 -8.50 -28.17
CA GLY A 39 -16.67 -8.06 -29.44
C GLY A 39 -16.90 -6.55 -29.60
N SER A 40 -16.49 -5.70 -28.65
CA SER A 40 -16.56 -4.24 -28.86
C SER A 40 -15.39 -3.77 -29.75
N PRO A 41 -15.63 -2.94 -30.79
CA PRO A 41 -14.55 -2.42 -31.61
C PRO A 41 -13.61 -1.56 -30.76
N VAL A 42 -12.31 -1.85 -30.83
CA VAL A 42 -11.28 -1.04 -30.18
C VAL A 42 -11.26 0.33 -30.85
N ARG A 43 -11.95 1.31 -30.24
CA ARG A 43 -11.84 2.71 -30.64
C ARG A 43 -10.54 3.25 -30.06
N ARG A 44 -9.66 3.76 -30.94
CA ARG A 44 -8.49 4.52 -30.52
C ARG A 44 -8.94 5.93 -30.18
N PHE A 45 -8.68 6.35 -28.95
CA PHE A 45 -8.85 7.72 -28.50
C PHE A 45 -7.47 8.35 -28.31
N GLU A 46 -7.38 9.66 -28.50
CA GLU A 46 -6.20 10.40 -28.06
C GLU A 46 -6.07 10.30 -26.53
N PRO A 47 -4.86 10.26 -25.96
CA PRO A 47 -4.65 10.00 -24.52
C PRO A 47 -5.46 10.93 -23.60
N GLY A 48 -5.52 12.24 -23.92
CA GLY A 48 -6.33 13.20 -23.17
C GLY A 48 -7.83 12.98 -23.29
N GLU A 49 -8.32 12.55 -24.47
CA GLU A 49 -9.73 12.20 -24.65
C GLU A 49 -10.09 10.91 -23.90
N MET A 50 -9.19 9.92 -23.92
CA MET A 50 -9.34 8.67 -23.18
C MET A 50 -9.50 8.95 -21.67
N ARG A 51 -8.59 9.75 -21.09
CA ARG A 51 -8.65 10.15 -19.67
C ARG A 51 -9.98 10.84 -19.37
N ARG A 52 -10.37 11.84 -20.17
CA ARG A 52 -11.63 12.58 -19.99
C ARG A 52 -12.88 11.66 -20.03
N LEU A 53 -12.97 10.77 -21.01
CA LEU A 53 -14.11 9.87 -21.17
C LEU A 53 -14.15 8.78 -20.09
N GLY A 54 -12.99 8.26 -19.69
CA GLY A 54 -12.89 7.26 -18.62
C GLY A 54 -13.27 7.86 -17.26
N LEU A 55 -12.83 9.08 -16.95
CA LEU A 55 -13.26 9.80 -15.75
C LEU A 55 -14.77 10.09 -15.76
N ALA A 56 -15.33 10.51 -16.89
CA ALA A 56 -16.77 10.71 -17.03
C ALA A 56 -17.56 9.41 -16.80
N ALA A 57 -17.06 8.27 -17.31
CA ALA A 57 -17.65 6.96 -17.08
C ALA A 57 -17.55 6.50 -15.62
N LEU A 58 -16.43 6.77 -14.94
CA LEU A 58 -16.30 6.49 -13.52
C LEU A 58 -17.28 7.34 -12.72
N ARG A 59 -17.40 8.64 -13.03
CA ARG A 59 -18.35 9.53 -12.38
C ARG A 59 -19.79 9.08 -12.58
N GLU A 60 -20.15 8.66 -13.79
CA GLU A 60 -21.46 8.08 -14.10
C GLU A 60 -21.73 6.82 -13.26
N LEU A 61 -20.76 5.90 -13.16
CA LEU A 61 -20.87 4.70 -12.34
C LEU A 61 -21.09 5.03 -10.86
N LEU A 62 -20.30 5.94 -10.29
CA LEU A 62 -20.43 6.36 -8.90
C LEU A 62 -21.77 7.09 -8.66
N THR A 63 -22.26 7.86 -9.63
CA THR A 63 -23.57 8.51 -9.56
C THR A 63 -24.68 7.48 -9.48
N ARG A 64 -24.70 6.49 -10.38
CA ARG A 64 -25.72 5.42 -10.35
C ARG A 64 -25.67 4.61 -9.05
N LEU A 65 -24.48 4.36 -8.51
CA LEU A 65 -24.32 3.70 -7.22
C LEU A 65 -24.90 4.54 -6.07
N GLY A 66 -24.67 5.87 -6.09
CA GLY A 66 -25.21 6.82 -5.12
C GLY A 66 -26.73 7.00 -5.22
N ASP A 67 -27.29 6.90 -6.43
CA ASP A 67 -28.75 6.96 -6.67
C ASP A 67 -29.49 5.75 -6.08
N GLU A 68 -28.84 4.58 -6.02
CA GLU A 68 -29.41 3.37 -5.42
C GLU A 68 -29.38 3.40 -3.90
N ARG A 69 -28.23 3.79 -3.32
CA ARG A 69 -27.99 3.82 -1.87
C ARG A 69 -26.92 4.87 -1.53
N PRO A 70 -26.94 5.42 -0.29
CA PRO A 70 -25.85 6.28 0.18
C PRO A 70 -24.48 5.62 -0.02
N LEU A 71 -23.60 6.29 -0.76
CA LEU A 71 -22.27 5.80 -1.10
C LEU A 71 -21.21 6.45 -0.19
N VAL A 72 -20.42 5.61 0.48
CA VAL A 72 -19.21 6.03 1.19
C VAL A 72 -18.01 5.43 0.49
N ILE A 73 -17.05 6.27 0.12
CA ILE A 73 -15.73 5.85 -0.36
C ILE A 73 -14.73 6.20 0.73
N HIS A 74 -14.06 5.18 1.26
CA HIS A 74 -12.98 5.35 2.21
C HIS A 74 -11.66 5.03 1.51
N ILE A 75 -10.71 5.95 1.57
CA ILE A 75 -9.35 5.79 1.09
C ILE A 75 -8.43 5.93 2.29
N ASP A 76 -7.79 4.82 2.64
CA ASP A 76 -6.86 4.76 3.75
C ASP A 76 -5.42 5.00 3.29
N ASP A 77 -4.57 5.45 4.21
CA ASP A 77 -3.15 5.73 3.99
C ASP A 77 -2.86 6.57 2.72
N PHE A 78 -3.59 7.68 2.55
CA PHE A 78 -3.49 8.51 1.34
C PHE A 78 -2.13 9.18 1.15
N GLN A 79 -1.27 9.21 2.16
CA GLN A 79 0.11 9.70 2.05
C GLN A 79 0.93 8.98 0.96
N TRP A 80 0.55 7.76 0.57
CA TRP A 80 1.21 7.02 -0.52
C TRP A 80 0.66 7.33 -1.92
N ALA A 81 -0.39 8.16 -2.03
CA ALA A 81 -1.01 8.47 -3.31
C ALA A 81 -0.19 9.48 -4.11
N ASP A 82 -0.06 9.24 -5.42
CA ASP A 82 0.56 10.19 -6.32
C ASP A 82 -0.36 11.37 -6.68
N VAL A 83 0.23 12.38 -7.32
CA VAL A 83 -0.48 13.59 -7.76
C VAL A 83 -1.57 13.28 -8.77
N ASP A 84 -1.37 12.30 -9.66
CA ASP A 84 -2.37 11.91 -10.65
C ASP A 84 -3.61 11.30 -9.98
N GLY A 85 -3.43 10.49 -8.93
CA GLY A 85 -4.48 9.94 -8.08
C GLY A 85 -5.25 11.04 -7.34
N ALA A 86 -4.55 12.00 -6.74
CA ALA A 86 -5.19 13.15 -6.11
C ALA A 86 -6.03 13.98 -7.09
N ARG A 87 -5.48 14.31 -8.27
CA ARG A 87 -6.21 15.03 -9.34
C ARG A 87 -7.43 14.26 -9.83
N LEU A 88 -7.32 12.93 -9.92
CA LEU A 88 -8.42 12.05 -10.29
C LEU A 88 -9.56 12.15 -9.28
N LEU A 89 -9.26 12.01 -7.99
CA LEU A 89 -10.26 12.15 -6.92
C LEU A 89 -10.90 13.54 -6.94
N THR A 90 -10.10 14.60 -7.03
CA THR A 90 -10.59 15.98 -7.17
C THR A 90 -11.52 16.12 -8.37
N SER A 91 -11.21 15.51 -9.51
CA SER A 91 -12.04 15.57 -10.72
C SER A 91 -13.39 14.86 -10.57
N LEU A 92 -13.45 13.76 -9.80
CA LEU A 92 -14.68 12.99 -9.61
C LEU A 92 -15.74 13.76 -8.81
N VAL A 93 -15.31 14.53 -7.82
CA VAL A 93 -16.20 15.25 -6.88
C VAL A 93 -16.35 16.74 -7.20
N ARG A 94 -15.81 17.23 -8.32
CA ARG A 94 -15.92 18.65 -8.73
C ARG A 94 -17.26 18.94 -9.42
N PRO A 95 -17.86 20.14 -9.25
CA PRO A 95 -19.00 20.62 -10.05
C PRO A 95 -18.77 20.49 -11.57
N PRO A 96 -19.83 20.40 -12.40
CA PRO A 96 -21.21 20.82 -12.12
C PRO A 96 -22.15 19.75 -11.54
N ASP A 97 -21.78 18.48 -11.60
CA ASP A 97 -22.69 17.37 -11.26
C ASP A 97 -21.92 16.24 -10.55
N PRO A 98 -21.46 16.49 -9.30
CA PRO A 98 -20.74 15.50 -8.53
C PRO A 98 -21.67 14.38 -8.07
N PRO A 99 -21.18 13.13 -7.99
CA PRO A 99 -21.97 12.02 -7.46
C PRO A 99 -22.34 12.25 -5.99
N ALA A 100 -23.53 11.80 -5.58
CA ALA A 100 -23.96 11.85 -4.19
C ALA A 100 -23.19 10.81 -3.34
N LEU A 101 -22.04 11.21 -2.80
CA LEU A 101 -21.18 10.35 -1.98
C LEU A 101 -20.53 11.11 -0.81
N LEU A 102 -20.15 10.35 0.22
CA LEU A 102 -19.20 10.79 1.25
C LEU A 102 -17.83 10.21 0.92
N LEU A 103 -16.82 11.08 0.75
CA LEU A 103 -15.43 10.69 0.59
C LEU A 103 -14.71 10.87 1.92
N LEU A 104 -14.19 9.79 2.48
CA LEU A 104 -13.35 9.76 3.67
C LEU A 104 -11.92 9.45 3.24
N VAL A 105 -10.99 10.29 3.66
CA VAL A 105 -9.56 10.15 3.37
C VAL A 105 -8.83 10.22 4.71
N SER A 106 -8.06 9.19 5.04
CA SER A 106 -7.11 9.20 6.17
C SER A 106 -5.70 9.35 5.64
N PHE A 107 -4.90 10.13 6.35
CA PHE A 107 -3.49 10.36 6.07
C PHE A 107 -2.74 10.64 7.37
N ARG A 108 -1.41 10.51 7.36
CA ARG A 108 -0.53 10.88 8.48
C ARG A 108 0.07 12.25 8.27
N ASP A 109 0.18 13.02 9.35
CA ASP A 109 0.76 14.37 9.35
C ASP A 109 2.29 14.35 9.58
N ASP A 110 2.86 13.21 9.97
CA ASP A 110 4.25 13.09 10.43
C ASP A 110 5.30 13.26 9.31
N ASP A 111 4.93 13.12 8.03
CA ASP A 111 5.84 13.30 6.88
C ASP A 111 5.95 14.77 6.42
N LEU A 112 5.36 15.71 7.16
CA LEU A 112 5.20 17.09 6.70
C LEU A 112 6.38 18.03 6.95
N GLU A 113 7.39 17.63 7.73
CA GLU A 113 8.51 18.53 8.09
C GLU A 113 9.69 18.49 7.10
N ASP A 114 9.93 17.38 6.36
CA ASP A 114 11.22 17.20 5.64
C ASP A 114 11.16 17.04 4.10
N ASN A 115 10.03 16.68 3.48
CA ASN A 115 9.96 16.50 2.01
C ASN A 115 8.82 17.28 1.33
N VAL A 116 9.16 18.13 0.37
CA VAL A 116 8.21 18.94 -0.41
C VAL A 116 7.48 18.11 -1.48
N GLU A 117 8.10 17.03 -1.96
CA GLU A 117 7.57 16.18 -3.04
C GLU A 117 6.42 15.27 -2.56
N ASP A 118 6.48 14.79 -1.31
CA ASP A 118 5.43 13.95 -0.68
C ASP A 118 4.14 14.74 -0.36
N ARG A 119 4.18 16.07 -0.50
CA ARG A 119 3.07 16.99 -0.20
C ARG A 119 2.15 17.26 -1.39
N GLU A 120 2.55 16.90 -2.61
CA GLU A 120 1.83 17.35 -3.82
C GLU A 120 0.43 16.74 -3.94
N GLY A 121 0.26 15.46 -3.60
CA GLY A 121 -1.04 14.77 -3.65
C GLY A 121 -2.04 15.33 -2.64
N LEU A 122 -1.62 15.54 -1.39
CA LEU A 122 -2.48 16.10 -0.34
C LEU A 122 -2.80 17.58 -0.60
N HIS A 123 -1.84 18.40 -1.04
CA HIS A 123 -2.10 19.79 -1.44
C HIS A 123 -3.12 19.88 -2.56
N GLU A 124 -3.06 18.98 -3.53
CA GLU A 124 -4.04 18.93 -4.63
C GLU A 124 -5.46 18.61 -4.11
N LEU A 125 -5.61 17.67 -3.18
CA LEU A 125 -6.90 17.35 -2.55
C LEU A 125 -7.44 18.49 -1.68
N LEU A 126 -6.56 19.25 -1.03
CA LEU A 126 -6.92 20.38 -0.18
C LEU A 126 -6.95 21.72 -0.94
N SER A 127 -6.66 21.70 -2.24
CA SER A 127 -6.56 22.89 -3.08
C SER A 127 -7.86 23.69 -3.10
N THR A 128 -7.75 24.99 -3.40
CA THR A 128 -8.93 25.86 -3.54
C THR A 128 -9.93 25.28 -4.55
N GLU A 129 -9.43 24.66 -5.63
CA GLU A 129 -10.26 24.03 -6.65
C GLU A 129 -11.00 22.80 -6.15
N ALA A 130 -10.35 21.97 -5.33
CA ALA A 130 -10.97 20.82 -4.70
C ALA A 130 -12.02 21.22 -3.65
N ARG A 131 -11.91 22.40 -3.04
CA ARG A 131 -12.89 22.93 -2.07
C ARG A 131 -14.15 23.50 -2.74
N LEU A 132 -14.11 23.85 -4.03
CA LEU A 132 -15.22 24.49 -4.71
C LEU A 132 -16.47 23.59 -4.75
N GLY A 133 -17.52 24.01 -4.05
CA GLY A 133 -18.83 23.34 -4.07
C GLY A 133 -18.93 22.12 -3.16
N ARG A 134 -18.06 21.98 -2.15
CA ARG A 134 -18.05 20.83 -1.21
C ARG A 134 -18.12 21.28 0.25
N ASP A 135 -18.72 20.44 1.10
CA ASP A 135 -18.54 20.49 2.56
C ASP A 135 -17.29 19.67 2.90
N LEU A 136 -16.14 20.35 2.96
CA LEU A 136 -14.88 19.75 3.37
C LEU A 136 -14.73 19.92 4.88
N ARG A 137 -14.54 18.81 5.59
CA ARG A 137 -14.26 18.79 7.02
C ARG A 137 -12.99 18.04 7.28
N GLU A 138 -12.13 18.65 8.06
CA GLU A 138 -10.92 18.05 8.57
C GLU A 138 -11.19 17.64 10.01
N LEU A 139 -10.87 16.39 10.34
CA LEU A 139 -10.99 15.85 11.67
C LEU A 139 -9.59 15.39 12.09
N GLU A 140 -8.95 16.20 12.92
CA GLU A 140 -7.70 15.82 13.57
C GLU A 140 -8.00 14.78 14.65
N LEU A 141 -7.31 13.63 14.58
CA LEU A 141 -7.43 12.57 15.58
C LEU A 141 -6.30 12.72 16.59
N GLU A 142 -6.62 13.32 17.74
CA GLU A 142 -5.69 13.41 18.86
C GLU A 142 -5.48 12.03 19.52
N PRO A 143 -4.35 11.81 20.22
CA PRO A 143 -4.19 10.66 21.10
C PRO A 143 -5.35 10.54 22.07
N LEU A 144 -5.76 9.31 22.39
CA LEU A 144 -6.83 9.05 23.35
C LEU A 144 -6.53 9.74 24.68
N SER A 145 -7.57 10.31 25.29
CA SER A 145 -7.48 10.77 26.66
C SER A 145 -7.13 9.60 27.59
N SER A 146 -6.62 9.90 28.79
CA SER A 146 -6.29 8.85 29.75
C SER A 146 -7.50 7.96 30.08
N GLU A 147 -8.71 8.54 30.18
CA GLU A 147 -9.93 7.78 30.45
C GLU A 147 -10.30 6.86 29.26
N GLU A 148 -10.24 7.35 28.02
CA GLU A 148 -10.53 6.54 26.84
C GLU A 148 -9.49 5.43 26.62
N ALA A 149 -8.22 5.73 26.86
CA ALA A 149 -7.12 4.77 26.79
C ALA A 149 -7.29 3.66 27.84
N GLU A 150 -7.66 4.01 29.07
CA GLU A 150 -7.96 3.06 30.15
C GLU A 150 -9.16 2.17 29.80
N GLN A 151 -10.23 2.77 29.27
CA GLN A 151 -11.42 2.03 28.84
C GLN A 151 -11.10 1.05 27.71
N LEU A 152 -10.32 1.48 26.71
CA LEU A 152 -9.88 0.63 25.61
C LEU A 152 -9.02 -0.54 26.11
N ALA A 153 -8.00 -0.25 26.93
CA ALA A 153 -7.12 -1.27 27.50
C ALA A 153 -7.93 -2.30 28.32
N PHE A 154 -8.87 -1.84 29.14
CA PHE A 154 -9.73 -2.71 29.93
C PHE A 154 -10.57 -3.64 29.05
N GLN A 155 -11.20 -3.11 28.00
CA GLN A 155 -12.04 -3.90 27.10
C GLN A 155 -11.24 -4.99 26.39
N LEU A 156 -10.09 -4.63 25.81
CA LEU A 156 -9.21 -5.57 25.10
C LEU A 156 -8.70 -6.69 26.04
N MET A 157 -8.32 -6.35 27.27
CA MET A 157 -7.84 -7.34 28.24
C MET A 157 -8.97 -8.26 28.74
N VAL A 158 -10.18 -7.74 28.96
CA VAL A 158 -11.34 -8.57 29.35
C VAL A 158 -11.66 -9.58 28.26
N GLU A 159 -11.59 -9.17 27.00
CA GLU A 159 -11.79 -10.05 25.86
C GLU A 159 -10.70 -11.12 25.76
N ALA A 160 -9.42 -10.71 25.83
CA ALA A 160 -8.28 -11.62 25.72
C ALA A 160 -8.18 -12.63 26.88
N GLU A 161 -8.39 -12.19 28.12
CA GLU A 161 -8.26 -13.03 29.32
C GLU A 161 -9.56 -13.75 29.70
N GLY A 162 -10.68 -13.44 29.05
CA GLY A 162 -11.99 -14.02 29.36
C GLY A 162 -12.46 -13.71 30.79
N ALA A 163 -12.15 -12.52 31.32
CA ALA A 163 -12.44 -12.12 32.70
C ALA A 163 -13.96 -11.97 32.96
N ARG A 164 -14.55 -12.99 33.60
CA ARG A 164 -16.02 -13.07 33.83
C ARG A 164 -16.46 -12.74 35.25
N THR A 165 -15.57 -12.82 36.23
CA THR A 165 -15.88 -12.53 37.65
C THR A 165 -15.46 -11.12 38.05
N ASP A 166 -16.10 -10.56 39.09
CA ASP A 166 -15.79 -9.22 39.59
C ASP A 166 -14.34 -9.10 40.08
N ALA A 167 -13.80 -10.15 40.71
CA ALA A 167 -12.42 -10.18 41.17
C ALA A 167 -11.41 -10.17 40.00
N GLN A 168 -11.72 -10.87 38.90
CA GLN A 168 -10.88 -10.85 37.70
C GLN A 168 -10.93 -9.48 37.02
N ARG A 169 -12.12 -8.87 36.93
CA ARG A 169 -12.29 -7.54 36.34
C ARG A 169 -11.55 -6.45 37.13
N GLU A 170 -11.57 -6.51 38.46
CA GLU A 170 -10.79 -5.59 39.29
C GLU A 170 -9.28 -5.74 39.10
N PHE A 171 -8.80 -6.98 38.88
CA PHE A 171 -7.40 -7.22 38.54
C PHE A 171 -7.03 -6.67 37.16
N VAL A 172 -7.86 -6.92 36.14
CA VAL A 172 -7.67 -6.39 34.78
C VAL A 172 -7.67 -4.86 34.77
N LYS A 173 -8.56 -4.23 35.54
CA LYS A 173 -8.67 -2.76 35.61
C LYS A 173 -7.35 -2.09 36.02
N ARG A 174 -6.68 -2.60 37.05
CA ARG A 174 -5.38 -2.04 37.51
C ARG A 174 -4.27 -2.17 36.47
N ARG A 175 -4.27 -3.24 35.68
CA ARG A 175 -3.31 -3.44 34.59
C ARG A 175 -3.63 -2.56 33.38
N ALA A 176 -4.92 -2.40 33.06
CA ALA A 176 -5.39 -1.48 32.03
C ALA A 176 -4.93 -0.03 32.29
N GLU A 177 -5.02 0.44 33.53
CA GLU A 177 -4.48 1.75 33.96
C GLU A 177 -2.96 1.89 33.77
N SER A 178 -2.20 0.79 33.90
CA SER A 178 -0.76 0.79 33.63
C SER A 178 -0.47 0.87 32.13
N TYR A 179 -1.21 0.10 31.32
CA TYR A 179 -1.02 0.04 29.86
C TYR A 179 -1.43 1.34 29.18
N ALA A 180 -2.57 1.92 29.57
CA ALA A 180 -3.03 3.21 29.09
C ALA A 180 -1.99 4.33 29.33
N ARG A 181 -1.38 4.35 30.52
CA ARG A 181 -0.29 5.29 30.84
C ARG A 181 0.97 5.03 30.01
N GLY A 182 1.32 3.76 29.78
CA GLY A 182 2.48 3.37 28.99
C GLY A 182 2.39 3.72 27.51
N ALA A 183 1.19 3.63 26.95
CA ALA A 183 0.88 3.87 25.54
C ALA A 183 0.59 5.33 25.16
N ARG A 184 0.58 6.24 26.15
CA ARG A 184 0.41 7.70 25.94
C ARG A 184 -0.78 8.07 25.03
N GLY A 185 -1.88 7.34 25.15
CA GLY A 185 -3.09 7.57 24.35
C GLY A 185 -3.10 6.95 22.96
N ASN A 186 -2.06 6.23 22.55
CA ASN A 186 -2.02 5.58 21.24
C ASN A 186 -2.77 4.21 21.26
N PRO A 187 -3.87 4.04 20.51
CA PRO A 187 -4.65 2.80 20.49
C PRO A 187 -3.84 1.57 20.04
N PHE A 188 -2.93 1.75 19.08
CA PHE A 188 -2.09 0.67 18.57
C PHE A 188 -1.19 0.12 19.68
N TYR A 189 -0.51 0.99 20.43
CA TYR A 189 0.36 0.54 21.52
C TYR A 189 -0.42 -0.11 22.67
N ILE A 190 -1.63 0.37 22.98
CA ILE A 190 -2.51 -0.31 23.95
C ILE A 190 -2.76 -1.76 23.50
N GLY A 191 -3.14 -1.98 22.23
CA GLY A 191 -3.34 -3.31 21.67
C GLY A 191 -2.08 -4.18 21.73
N GLN A 192 -0.91 -3.61 21.39
CA GLN A 192 0.38 -4.33 21.47
C GLN A 192 0.73 -4.75 22.90
N MET A 193 0.48 -3.89 23.91
CA MET A 193 0.71 -4.24 25.32
C MET A 193 -0.18 -5.38 25.78
N VAL A 194 -1.44 -5.41 25.35
CA VAL A 194 -2.38 -6.50 25.67
C VAL A 194 -1.93 -7.82 25.04
N LEU A 195 -1.49 -7.79 23.77
CA LEU A 195 -0.97 -8.97 23.07
C LEU A 195 0.33 -9.50 23.71
N ASP A 196 1.25 -8.61 24.08
CA ASP A 196 2.54 -8.98 24.68
C ASP A 196 2.37 -9.61 26.07
N ALA A 197 1.40 -9.12 26.85
CA ALA A 197 1.14 -9.60 28.19
C ALA A 197 0.63 -11.05 28.27
N ALA A 198 0.05 -11.57 27.18
CA ALA A 198 -0.29 -12.99 27.09
C ALA A 198 0.97 -13.88 27.02
N SER A 199 2.13 -13.32 26.69
CA SER A 199 3.39 -14.04 26.46
C SER A 199 4.46 -13.86 27.56
N SER A 200 4.38 -12.83 28.42
CA SER A 200 5.32 -12.66 29.54
C SER A 200 4.74 -11.90 30.75
N SER A 201 5.21 -12.27 31.94
CA SER A 201 4.70 -11.84 33.26
C SER A 201 5.48 -10.68 33.90
N ASP A 202 6.10 -9.78 33.13
CA ASP A 202 6.91 -8.69 33.70
C ASP A 202 6.25 -7.33 33.42
N GLU A 203 5.68 -6.73 34.47
CA GLU A 203 4.81 -5.54 34.44
C GLU A 203 5.55 -4.20 34.34
N SER A 204 6.84 -4.23 34.07
CA SER A 204 7.60 -3.02 33.80
C SER A 204 7.65 -2.79 32.29
N HIS A 205 7.33 -1.57 31.84
CA HIS A 205 8.16 -0.73 30.95
C HIS A 205 7.30 0.19 30.09
N ALA A 206 7.72 1.46 30.08
CA ALA A 206 7.10 2.57 29.39
C ALA A 206 7.69 2.76 27.97
N GLY A 207 6.83 3.19 27.04
CA GLY A 207 7.18 3.87 25.80
C GLY A 207 6.86 3.11 24.52
N ASP A 208 5.93 3.68 23.75
CA ASP A 208 5.70 3.59 22.30
C ASP A 208 6.56 2.53 21.56
N ASP A 209 7.79 2.82 21.14
CA ASP A 209 8.56 1.88 20.32
C ASP A 209 9.22 0.72 21.06
N ARG A 210 9.45 0.87 22.36
CA ARG A 210 10.22 -0.12 23.13
C ARG A 210 9.47 -1.44 23.27
N ILE A 211 8.14 -1.42 23.25
CA ILE A 211 7.33 -2.63 23.30
C ILE A 211 7.43 -3.39 21.97
N VAL A 212 7.24 -2.71 20.86
CA VAL A 212 7.38 -3.30 19.52
C VAL A 212 8.81 -3.82 19.31
N ALA A 213 9.83 -3.00 19.63
CA ALA A 213 11.23 -3.39 19.55
C ALA A 213 11.55 -4.59 20.45
N ARG A 214 11.06 -4.63 21.70
CA ARG A 214 11.26 -5.78 22.60
C ARG A 214 10.68 -7.07 22.00
N ARG A 215 9.49 -6.99 21.40
CA ARG A 215 8.85 -8.15 20.76
C ARG A 215 9.67 -8.64 19.57
N ILE A 216 10.16 -7.71 18.73
CA ILE A 216 11.03 -8.03 17.58
C ILE A 216 12.37 -8.63 18.05
N VAL A 217 12.96 -8.11 19.12
CA VAL A 217 14.19 -8.65 19.70
C VAL A 217 13.97 -10.04 20.30
N ALA A 218 12.81 -10.31 20.89
CA ALA A 218 12.46 -11.62 21.45
C ALA A 218 12.20 -12.71 20.39
N LEU A 219 12.02 -12.34 19.11
CA LEU A 219 11.89 -13.30 18.01
C LEU A 219 13.19 -14.12 17.84
N SER A 220 13.04 -15.34 17.32
CA SER A 220 14.19 -16.06 16.76
C SER A 220 14.78 -15.29 15.57
N ASP A 221 16.03 -15.58 15.23
CA ASP A 221 16.68 -14.92 14.09
C ASP A 221 15.95 -15.22 12.78
N GLU A 222 15.36 -16.41 12.64
CA GLU A 222 14.57 -16.83 11.49
C GLU A 222 13.24 -16.06 11.38
N ALA A 223 12.50 -15.93 12.49
CA ALA A 223 11.26 -15.16 12.52
C ALA A 223 11.52 -13.66 12.27
N ARG A 224 12.62 -13.12 12.83
CA ARG A 224 13.01 -11.73 12.61
C ARG A 224 13.35 -11.46 11.13
N ARG A 225 14.00 -12.40 10.44
CA ARG A 225 14.27 -12.29 8.99
C ARG A 225 13.01 -12.24 8.15
N ILE A 226 12.00 -13.07 8.46
CA ILE A 226 10.71 -13.03 7.75
C ILE A 226 10.02 -11.69 7.99
N LEU A 227 9.95 -11.24 9.24
CA LEU A 227 9.37 -9.94 9.57
C LEU A 227 10.10 -8.79 8.85
N ALA A 228 11.44 -8.79 8.87
CA ALA A 228 12.26 -7.81 8.18
C ALA A 228 12.02 -7.82 6.66
N THR A 229 11.88 -9.01 6.05
CA THR A 229 11.58 -9.15 4.63
C THR A 229 10.26 -8.47 4.27
N VAL A 230 9.18 -8.75 5.01
CA VAL A 230 7.85 -8.16 4.75
C VAL A 230 7.84 -6.66 5.08
N ALA A 231 8.55 -6.25 6.13
CA ALA A 231 8.68 -4.85 6.49
C ALA A 231 9.38 -4.04 5.37
N VAL A 232 10.52 -4.53 4.88
CA VAL A 232 11.28 -3.89 3.79
C VAL A 232 10.53 -3.94 2.45
N ALA A 233 9.69 -4.95 2.23
CA ALA A 233 8.84 -5.03 1.04
C ALA A 233 7.80 -3.90 0.95
N GLY A 234 7.45 -3.26 2.07
CA GLY A 234 6.64 -2.02 2.05
C GLY A 234 5.15 -2.21 1.73
N GLY A 235 4.67 -3.44 1.57
CA GLY A 235 3.26 -3.70 1.32
C GLY A 235 2.91 -5.19 1.22
N PRO A 236 1.69 -5.53 0.78
CA PRO A 236 1.23 -6.91 0.63
C PRO A 236 2.18 -7.71 -0.26
N THR A 237 2.86 -8.68 0.34
CA THR A 237 3.93 -9.44 -0.30
C THR A 237 3.48 -10.88 -0.52
N PRO A 238 3.56 -11.43 -1.74
CA PRO A 238 3.21 -12.83 -1.98
C PRO A 238 4.08 -13.78 -1.16
N ILE A 239 3.48 -14.78 -0.51
CA ILE A 239 4.22 -15.79 0.28
C ILE A 239 5.35 -16.46 -0.52
N PRO A 240 5.20 -16.78 -1.84
CA PRO A 240 6.30 -17.32 -2.62
C PRO A 240 7.53 -16.40 -2.73
N VAL A 241 7.33 -15.08 -2.73
CA VAL A 241 8.44 -14.09 -2.73
C VAL A 241 9.17 -14.13 -1.40
N VAL A 242 8.42 -14.17 -0.29
CA VAL A 242 8.98 -14.21 1.08
C VAL A 242 9.81 -15.48 1.29
N ARG A 243 9.29 -16.63 0.86
CA ARG A 243 10.03 -17.92 0.91
C ARG A 243 11.35 -17.84 0.16
N ARG A 244 11.34 -17.29 -1.06
CA ARG A 244 12.55 -17.16 -1.89
C ARG A 244 13.60 -16.25 -1.28
N VAL A 245 13.18 -15.12 -0.69
CA VAL A 245 14.10 -14.23 0.04
C VAL A 245 14.68 -14.93 1.26
N TYR A 246 13.84 -15.62 2.04
CA TYR A 246 14.29 -16.38 3.21
C TYR A 246 15.33 -17.45 2.84
N GLU A 247 15.10 -18.21 1.76
CA GLU A 247 16.04 -19.20 1.23
C GLU A 247 17.37 -18.56 0.82
N ALA A 248 17.32 -17.43 0.11
CA ALA A 248 18.51 -16.72 -0.35
C ALA A 248 19.36 -16.16 0.81
N LEU A 249 18.71 -15.66 1.87
CA LEU A 249 19.39 -15.08 3.03
C LEU A 249 19.89 -16.14 4.03
N SER A 250 19.19 -17.27 4.15
CA SER A 250 19.55 -18.32 5.10
C SER A 250 20.72 -19.17 4.63
N GLY A 251 21.00 -19.20 3.32
CA GLY A 251 22.11 -19.96 2.72
C GLY A 251 21.95 -21.48 2.80
N ASP A 252 20.87 -21.99 3.40
CA ASP A 252 20.53 -23.40 3.49
C ASP A 252 19.69 -23.81 2.28
N GLN A 253 20.32 -24.57 1.36
CA GLN A 253 19.67 -25.12 0.17
C GLN A 253 18.98 -26.46 0.45
N SER A 254 18.68 -26.81 1.70
CA SER A 254 17.93 -28.04 2.00
C SER A 254 16.46 -27.90 1.57
N TRP A 255 16.19 -28.24 0.31
CA TRP A 255 14.90 -28.13 -0.40
C TRP A 255 13.72 -28.88 0.23
N VAL A 256 13.90 -29.65 1.31
CA VAL A 256 12.90 -30.65 1.76
C VAL A 256 12.17 -30.25 3.06
N ASP A 257 12.75 -29.42 3.93
CA ASP A 257 12.11 -28.97 5.20
C ASP A 257 11.86 -27.45 5.27
N GLY A 258 12.46 -26.63 4.40
CA GLY A 258 12.40 -25.16 4.50
C GLY A 258 11.01 -24.56 4.26
N LEU A 259 10.19 -25.21 3.42
CA LEU A 259 8.83 -24.73 3.09
C LEU A 259 7.89 -24.78 4.29
N THR A 260 7.92 -25.87 5.07
CA THR A 260 7.13 -26.02 6.29
C THR A 260 7.60 -25.07 7.39
N VAL A 261 8.91 -24.86 7.52
CA VAL A 261 9.45 -23.93 8.53
C VAL A 261 9.03 -22.49 8.26
N VAL A 262 9.08 -22.02 7.01
CA VAL A 262 8.66 -20.63 6.70
C VAL A 262 7.17 -20.43 6.99
N ASP A 263 6.32 -21.39 6.69
CA ASP A 263 4.90 -21.30 6.97
C ASP A 263 4.61 -21.29 8.48
N GLU A 264 5.27 -22.16 9.25
CA GLU A 264 5.18 -22.17 10.72
C GLU A 264 5.64 -20.84 11.35
N LEU A 265 6.71 -20.23 10.82
CA LEU A 265 7.18 -18.93 11.28
C LEU A 265 6.21 -17.79 10.90
N ILE A 266 5.60 -17.85 9.70
CA ILE A 266 4.56 -16.89 9.30
C ILE A 266 3.35 -17.01 10.24
N ASP A 267 2.89 -18.22 10.53
CA ASP A 267 1.78 -18.48 11.45
C ASP A 267 2.11 -17.95 12.86
N GLN A 268 3.32 -18.23 13.37
CA GLN A 268 3.80 -17.68 14.64
C GLN A 268 3.78 -16.14 14.65
N LEU A 269 4.26 -15.48 13.59
CA LEU A 269 4.25 -14.03 13.48
C LEU A 269 2.82 -13.45 13.38
N CYS A 270 1.87 -14.20 12.80
CA CYS A 270 0.46 -13.85 12.77
C CYS A 270 -0.20 -14.00 14.15
N GLU A 271 0.11 -15.06 14.90
CA GLU A 271 -0.36 -15.24 16.29
C GLU A 271 0.15 -14.12 17.21
N LEU A 272 1.38 -13.66 16.97
CA LEU A 272 1.94 -12.47 17.63
C LEU A 272 1.34 -11.15 17.11
N GLY A 273 0.48 -11.17 16.09
CA GLY A 273 -0.12 -9.98 15.51
C GLY A 273 0.89 -9.03 14.86
N LEU A 274 2.08 -9.54 14.49
CA LEU A 274 3.12 -8.77 13.79
C LEU A 274 2.88 -8.77 12.27
N LEU A 275 2.38 -9.89 11.75
CA LEU A 275 1.96 -10.06 10.36
C LEU A 275 0.47 -10.38 10.28
N ALA A 276 -0.12 -10.16 9.10
CA ALA A 276 -1.46 -10.61 8.76
C ALA A 276 -1.47 -11.21 7.36
N ILE A 277 -2.04 -12.41 7.23
CA ILE A 277 -2.33 -13.02 5.93
C ILE A 277 -3.61 -12.39 5.38
N ARG A 278 -3.56 -11.97 4.11
CA ARG A 278 -4.72 -11.51 3.35
C ARG A 278 -4.86 -12.42 2.14
N ASP A 279 -6.03 -13.01 1.99
CA ASP A 279 -6.36 -13.72 0.75
C ASP A 279 -6.73 -12.69 -0.33
N GLU A 280 -6.00 -12.67 -1.44
CA GLU A 280 -6.50 -11.99 -2.63
C GLU A 280 -7.75 -12.75 -3.10
N LEU A 281 -8.92 -12.12 -2.95
CA LEU A 281 -10.19 -12.62 -3.48
C LEU A 281 -10.02 -12.99 -4.97
N ASP A 282 -10.00 -14.30 -5.23
CA ASP A 282 -10.06 -14.99 -6.53
C ASP A 282 -10.29 -14.07 -7.74
N SER A 283 -9.21 -13.66 -8.38
CA SER A 283 -9.24 -13.32 -9.81
C SER A 283 -9.29 -14.63 -10.61
N GLN A 284 -10.44 -15.32 -10.60
CA GLN A 284 -10.68 -16.36 -11.57
C GLN A 284 -10.67 -15.73 -12.97
N GLU A 285 -9.79 -16.21 -13.85
CA GLU A 285 -9.58 -15.81 -15.26
C GLU A 285 -8.39 -14.88 -15.60
N SER A 286 -7.24 -15.01 -14.94
CA SER A 286 -5.96 -14.62 -15.57
C SER A 286 -4.90 -15.71 -15.44
N ALA A 287 -4.90 -16.63 -16.41
CA ALA A 287 -3.98 -17.76 -16.58
C ALA A 287 -3.91 -18.71 -15.35
N PRO A 288 -3.47 -19.96 -15.50
CA PRO A 288 -3.13 -20.78 -14.33
C PRO A 288 -1.92 -20.14 -13.63
N ARG A 289 -2.17 -19.27 -12.64
CA ARG A 289 -1.12 -18.90 -11.66
C ARG A 289 -0.77 -20.18 -10.91
N SER A 290 0.52 -20.50 -10.88
CA SER A 290 1.00 -21.80 -10.41
C SER A 290 1.03 -21.94 -8.87
N TYR A 291 0.58 -20.94 -8.11
CA TYR A 291 0.70 -20.88 -6.65
C TYR A 291 -0.50 -20.16 -6.00
N PRO A 292 -0.88 -20.52 -4.75
CA PRO A 292 -1.91 -19.82 -3.99
C PRO A 292 -1.56 -18.33 -3.81
N THR A 293 -2.57 -17.47 -3.94
CA THR A 293 -2.52 -16.00 -3.95
C THR A 293 -2.69 -15.38 -2.56
N SER A 294 -2.21 -16.04 -1.51
CA SER A 294 -2.18 -15.44 -0.19
C SER A 294 -0.97 -14.50 -0.11
N VAL A 295 -1.25 -13.25 0.26
CA VAL A 295 -0.23 -12.22 0.49
C VAL A 295 -0.12 -11.97 1.99
N ILE A 296 1.06 -11.61 2.46
CA ILE A 296 1.30 -11.22 3.84
C ILE A 296 1.71 -9.76 3.90
N ASP A 297 1.23 -9.06 4.91
CA ASP A 297 1.61 -7.68 5.19
C ASP A 297 1.86 -7.52 6.69
N VAL A 298 2.55 -6.45 7.04
CA VAL A 298 2.71 -6.04 8.43
C VAL A 298 1.36 -5.55 8.94
N THR A 299 0.98 -5.95 10.16
CA THR A 299 -0.35 -5.58 10.71
C THR A 299 -0.50 -4.06 10.86
N HIS A 300 0.60 -3.35 11.09
CA HIS A 300 0.60 -1.91 11.28
C HIS A 300 1.92 -1.27 10.80
N GLY A 301 1.83 -0.08 10.20
CA GLY A 301 3.00 0.65 9.68
C GLY A 301 4.10 0.89 10.72
N ARG A 302 3.75 1.06 12.01
CA ARG A 302 4.75 1.25 13.06
C ARG A 302 5.65 0.03 13.29
N ILE A 303 5.14 -1.19 13.10
CA ILE A 303 5.96 -2.41 13.18
C ILE A 303 6.99 -2.41 12.04
N ARG A 304 6.59 -1.96 10.86
CA ARG A 304 7.49 -1.79 9.72
C ARG A 304 8.59 -0.79 10.04
N GLU A 305 8.23 0.41 10.51
CA GLU A 305 9.18 1.48 10.85
C GLU A 305 10.21 1.02 11.88
N VAL A 306 9.77 0.41 12.98
CA VAL A 306 10.67 -0.13 14.02
C VAL A 306 11.53 -1.28 13.47
N THR A 307 10.95 -2.20 12.69
CA THR A 307 11.71 -3.32 12.11
C THR A 307 12.79 -2.82 11.16
N VAL A 308 12.47 -1.91 10.24
CA VAL A 308 13.42 -1.36 9.26
C VAL A 308 14.47 -0.49 9.94
N GLY A 309 14.09 0.30 10.96
CA GLY A 309 15.01 1.16 11.71
C GLY A 309 16.07 0.42 12.52
N GLU A 310 15.82 -0.84 12.90
CA GLU A 310 16.78 -1.69 13.61
C GLU A 310 17.74 -2.44 12.67
N LEU A 311 17.52 -2.39 11.35
CA LEU A 311 18.39 -3.07 10.38
C LEU A 311 19.69 -2.28 10.15
N GLU A 312 20.81 -2.99 10.20
CA GLU A 312 22.08 -2.42 9.77
C GLU A 312 22.03 -2.08 8.28
N PRO A 313 22.69 -0.99 7.81
CA PRO A 313 22.61 -0.57 6.41
C PRO A 313 23.04 -1.65 5.40
N GLY A 314 23.93 -2.57 5.80
CA GLY A 314 24.33 -3.71 4.97
C GLY A 314 23.23 -4.76 4.82
N GLU A 315 22.53 -5.07 5.92
CA GLU A 315 21.42 -6.03 5.96
C GLU A 315 20.23 -5.50 5.16
N LEU A 316 19.86 -4.23 5.37
CA LEU A 316 18.79 -3.57 4.62
C LEU A 316 19.05 -3.64 3.10
N ARG A 317 20.25 -3.28 2.65
CA ARG A 317 20.64 -3.38 1.24
C ARG A 317 20.56 -4.82 0.70
N GLN A 318 20.93 -5.80 1.52
CA GLN A 318 20.86 -7.21 1.12
C GLN A 318 19.40 -7.69 0.99
N ILE A 319 18.51 -7.29 1.90
CA ILE A 319 17.09 -7.61 1.81
C ILE A 319 16.47 -6.97 0.56
N HIS A 320 16.73 -5.68 0.30
CA HIS A 320 16.29 -5.02 -0.95
C HIS A 320 16.80 -5.75 -2.20
N ARG A 321 18.06 -6.21 -2.18
CA ARG A 321 18.63 -6.99 -3.29
C ARG A 321 17.81 -8.25 -3.54
N GLU A 322 17.61 -9.08 -2.52
CA GLU A 322 16.90 -10.36 -2.65
C GLU A 322 15.42 -10.19 -2.97
N LEU A 323 14.77 -9.14 -2.45
CA LEU A 323 13.42 -8.76 -2.84
C LEU A 323 13.33 -8.42 -4.33
N GLY A 324 14.26 -7.59 -4.83
CA GLY A 324 14.33 -7.25 -6.25
C GLY A 324 14.47 -8.48 -7.15
N PHE A 325 15.38 -9.41 -6.81
CA PHE A 325 15.54 -10.66 -7.57
C PHE A 325 14.32 -11.59 -7.47
N SER A 326 13.69 -11.67 -6.29
CA SER A 326 12.55 -12.55 -6.06
C SER A 326 11.30 -12.05 -6.77
N LEU A 327 11.06 -10.75 -6.75
CA LEU A 327 10.01 -10.11 -7.53
C LEU A 327 10.29 -10.23 -9.03
N GLU A 328 11.54 -10.12 -9.48
CA GLU A 328 11.89 -10.25 -10.91
C GLU A 328 11.55 -11.65 -11.41
N PHE A 329 11.82 -12.68 -10.60
CA PHE A 329 11.44 -14.05 -10.90
C PHE A 329 9.92 -14.26 -10.91
N ALA A 330 9.18 -13.55 -10.07
CA ALA A 330 7.73 -13.61 -9.97
C ALA A 330 6.99 -12.71 -10.98
N ASP A 331 7.72 -12.02 -11.89
CA ASP A 331 7.18 -11.00 -12.80
C ASP A 331 6.39 -9.91 -12.04
N GLY A 332 6.97 -9.46 -10.92
CA GLY A 332 6.42 -8.44 -10.05
C GLY A 332 6.36 -7.06 -10.72
N PRO A 333 5.66 -6.09 -10.08
CA PRO A 333 5.48 -4.77 -10.66
C PRO A 333 6.83 -4.07 -10.90
N PRO A 334 7.09 -3.53 -12.12
CA PRO A 334 8.36 -2.88 -12.46
C PRO A 334 8.75 -1.73 -11.54
N GLU A 335 7.79 -1.02 -10.98
CA GLU A 335 8.07 0.09 -10.06
C GLU A 335 8.63 -0.39 -8.73
N ALA A 336 8.07 -1.44 -8.14
CA ALA A 336 8.62 -2.07 -6.94
C ALA A 336 10.01 -2.69 -7.22
N LEU A 337 10.19 -3.30 -8.39
CA LEU A 337 11.50 -3.78 -8.84
C LEU A 337 12.53 -2.66 -8.88
N ALA A 338 12.16 -1.52 -9.48
CA ALA A 338 13.02 -0.36 -9.58
C ALA A 338 13.44 0.14 -8.20
N GLU A 339 12.48 0.31 -7.28
CA GLU A 339 12.72 0.77 -5.91
C GLU A 339 13.66 -0.17 -5.16
N HIS A 340 13.41 -1.48 -5.17
CA HIS A 340 14.27 -2.45 -4.48
C HIS A 340 15.67 -2.51 -5.08
N PHE A 341 15.81 -2.50 -6.41
CA PHE A 341 17.15 -2.48 -7.02
C PHE A 341 17.90 -1.17 -6.76
N GLU A 342 17.20 -0.04 -6.67
CA GLU A 342 17.81 1.24 -6.34
C GLU A 342 18.39 1.23 -4.93
N HIS A 343 17.58 0.85 -3.94
CA HIS A 343 18.01 0.72 -2.54
C HIS A 343 19.10 -0.34 -2.35
N ALA A 344 19.11 -1.39 -3.19
CA ALA A 344 20.17 -2.40 -3.21
C ALA A 344 21.50 -1.92 -3.85
N GLY A 345 21.49 -0.76 -4.51
CA GLY A 345 22.64 -0.25 -5.28
C GLY A 345 22.82 -0.88 -6.66
N GLU A 346 21.86 -1.67 -7.15
CA GLU A 346 21.82 -2.30 -8.47
C GLU A 346 21.34 -1.31 -9.55
N ARG A 347 22.09 -0.22 -9.74
CA ARG A 347 21.69 0.96 -10.53
C ARG A 347 21.25 0.64 -11.97
N ALA A 348 21.99 -0.21 -12.68
CA ALA A 348 21.64 -0.60 -14.05
C ALA A 348 20.26 -1.28 -14.13
N ARG A 349 19.93 -2.12 -13.13
CA ARG A 349 18.62 -2.78 -13.02
C ARG A 349 17.55 -1.79 -12.59
N ALA A 350 17.84 -0.94 -11.60
CA ALA A 350 16.95 0.13 -11.17
C ALA A 350 16.55 1.02 -12.36
N ALA A 351 17.51 1.50 -13.15
CA ALA A 351 17.25 2.31 -14.34
C ALA A 351 16.40 1.57 -15.39
N LYS A 352 16.69 0.28 -15.64
CA LYS A 352 15.91 -0.56 -16.56
C LYS A 352 14.45 -0.65 -16.11
N TYR A 353 14.20 -0.99 -14.85
CA TYR A 353 12.85 -1.17 -14.35
C TYR A 353 12.09 0.15 -14.16
N THR A 354 12.79 1.24 -13.81
CA THR A 354 12.22 2.59 -13.80
C THR A 354 11.75 3.01 -15.20
N GLU A 355 12.53 2.70 -16.24
CA GLU A 355 12.13 2.98 -17.63
C GLU A 355 10.90 2.18 -18.05
N ILE A 356 10.78 0.92 -17.62
CA ILE A 356 9.61 0.08 -17.87
C ILE A 356 8.40 0.64 -17.13
N ALA A 357 8.55 0.98 -15.85
CA ALA A 357 7.50 1.61 -15.05
C ALA A 357 7.03 2.93 -15.68
N ALA A 358 7.95 3.75 -16.20
CA ALA A 358 7.61 4.99 -16.89
C ALA A 358 6.72 4.72 -18.12
N LYS A 359 7.05 3.70 -18.93
CA LYS A 359 6.23 3.30 -20.08
C LYS A 359 4.86 2.79 -19.66
N GLN A 360 4.79 2.00 -18.60
CA GLN A 360 3.51 1.53 -18.03
C GLN A 360 2.66 2.69 -17.51
N ALA A 361 3.27 3.68 -16.86
CA ALA A 361 2.58 4.89 -16.41
C ALA A 361 2.01 5.70 -17.60
N VAL A 362 2.74 5.78 -18.73
CA VAL A 362 2.20 6.38 -19.96
C VAL A 362 0.99 5.61 -20.49
N GLU A 363 1.07 4.27 -20.54
CA GLU A 363 -0.04 3.42 -20.97
C GLU A 363 -1.28 3.55 -20.06
N ALA A 364 -1.04 3.74 -18.76
CA ALA A 364 -2.06 4.00 -17.74
C ALA A 364 -2.54 5.47 -17.70
N LEU A 365 -1.97 6.36 -18.54
CA LEU A 365 -2.29 7.80 -18.58
C LEU A 365 -1.94 8.58 -17.30
N ALA A 366 -1.05 8.03 -16.47
CA ALA A 366 -0.47 8.67 -15.28
C ALA A 366 0.75 9.51 -15.69
N PHE A 367 0.49 10.62 -16.40
CA PHE A 367 1.55 11.40 -17.05
C PHE A 367 2.50 12.08 -16.06
N GLY A 368 2.01 12.50 -14.88
CA GLY A 368 2.85 13.06 -13.82
C GLY A 368 3.81 12.01 -13.27
N ARG A 369 3.28 10.80 -12.99
CA ARG A 369 4.12 9.66 -12.59
C ARG A 369 5.13 9.28 -13.66
N ALA A 370 4.72 9.25 -14.94
CA ALA A 370 5.63 8.97 -16.05
C ALA A 370 6.75 10.02 -16.17
N VAL A 371 6.45 11.31 -15.97
CA VAL A 371 7.45 12.39 -15.93
C VAL A 371 8.47 12.15 -14.82
N ALA A 372 8.01 11.84 -13.61
CA ALA A 372 8.88 11.55 -12.47
C ALA A 372 9.79 10.34 -12.75
N LEU A 373 9.22 9.24 -13.25
CA LEU A 373 9.97 8.01 -13.57
C LEU A 373 10.98 8.21 -14.72
N TYR A 374 10.65 8.97 -15.77
CA TYR A 374 11.61 9.28 -16.84
C TYR A 374 12.76 10.18 -16.35
N ARG A 375 12.51 11.13 -15.45
CA ARG A 375 13.56 11.94 -14.80
C ARG A 375 14.48 11.05 -13.96
N ARG A 376 13.91 10.21 -13.10
CA ARG A 376 14.67 9.27 -12.27
C ARG A 376 15.51 8.30 -13.10
N THR A 377 14.96 7.78 -14.22
CA THR A 377 15.70 6.94 -15.16
C THR A 377 16.95 7.65 -15.70
N LEU A 378 16.83 8.92 -16.09
CA LEU A 378 17.95 9.72 -16.59
C LEU A 378 19.01 10.01 -15.52
N GLU A 379 18.60 10.19 -14.27
CA GLU A 379 19.49 10.36 -13.12
C GLU A 379 20.27 9.07 -12.81
N LEU A 380 19.57 7.95 -12.65
CA LEU A 380 20.18 6.65 -12.37
C LEU A 380 21.21 6.25 -13.44
N LEU A 381 20.91 6.50 -14.71
CA LEU A 381 21.86 6.25 -15.81
C LEU A 381 23.08 7.20 -15.77
N ALA A 382 22.93 8.41 -15.24
CA ALA A 382 24.03 9.36 -15.10
C ALA A 382 24.93 9.01 -13.90
N GLU A 383 24.36 8.45 -12.84
CA GLU A 383 25.06 8.02 -11.63
C GLU A 383 25.76 6.67 -11.79
N ASP A 384 25.23 5.75 -12.61
CA ASP A 384 25.86 4.44 -12.92
C ASP A 384 27.09 4.57 -13.82
N ALA A 385 27.30 5.74 -14.42
CA ALA A 385 28.43 6.02 -15.29
C ALA A 385 29.74 6.17 -14.48
N ASP A 386 30.28 5.04 -14.00
CA ASP A 386 31.67 4.87 -13.55
C ASP A 386 32.65 4.96 -14.76
N GLY A 387 32.49 6.00 -15.59
CA GLY A 387 33.32 6.32 -16.77
C GLY A 387 32.74 5.95 -18.14
N GLY A 388 31.51 5.44 -18.24
CA GLY A 388 30.83 5.16 -19.52
C GLY A 388 29.72 6.16 -19.82
N ASP A 389 29.89 7.01 -20.85
CA ASP A 389 28.84 7.94 -21.29
C ASP A 389 27.59 7.14 -21.72
N ILE A 390 26.41 7.54 -21.24
CA ILE A 390 25.14 6.98 -21.70
C ILE A 390 25.12 7.13 -23.22
N ASP A 391 24.77 6.06 -23.95
CA ASP A 391 24.60 6.15 -25.40
C ASP A 391 23.78 7.41 -25.77
N PRO A 392 24.35 8.36 -26.53
CA PRO A 392 23.69 9.64 -26.81
C PRO A 392 22.31 9.47 -27.47
N GLY A 393 22.13 8.40 -28.25
CA GLY A 393 20.85 8.03 -28.86
C GLY A 393 19.81 7.63 -27.81
N ARG A 394 20.18 6.75 -26.87
CA ARG A 394 19.32 6.36 -25.74
C ARG A 394 18.94 7.56 -24.87
N ARG A 395 19.91 8.43 -24.55
CA ARG A 395 19.67 9.64 -23.74
C ARG A 395 18.71 10.61 -24.44
N LEU A 396 18.87 10.80 -25.75
CA LEU A 396 17.96 11.62 -26.55
C LEU A 396 16.55 11.03 -26.57
N GLY A 397 16.42 9.71 -26.77
CA GLY A 397 15.13 9.02 -26.76
C GLY A 397 14.35 9.21 -25.46
N LEU A 398 15.02 9.04 -24.31
CA LEU A 398 14.41 9.27 -22.99
C LEU A 398 13.99 10.73 -22.78
N ARG A 399 14.79 11.70 -23.25
CA ARG A 399 14.44 13.13 -23.16
C ARG A 399 13.24 13.50 -24.02
N LEU A 400 13.10 12.90 -25.21
CA LEU A 400 11.93 13.10 -26.06
C LEU A 400 10.68 12.50 -25.40
N ALA A 401 10.77 11.28 -24.87
CA ALA A 401 9.66 10.66 -24.14
C ALA A 401 9.22 11.51 -22.93
N LEU A 402 10.18 12.04 -22.15
CA LEU A 402 9.92 12.96 -21.06
C LEU A 402 9.23 14.25 -21.53
N ALA A 403 9.70 14.85 -22.63
CA ALA A 403 9.10 16.06 -23.19
C ALA A 403 7.65 15.84 -23.63
N ASP A 404 7.36 14.70 -24.28
CA ASP A 404 6.00 14.33 -24.66
C ASP A 404 5.09 14.19 -23.44
N GLN A 405 5.58 13.58 -22.35
CA GLN A 405 4.78 13.44 -21.12
C GLN A 405 4.58 14.77 -20.39
N LEU A 406 5.54 15.69 -20.42
CA LEU A 406 5.36 17.04 -19.88
C LEU A 406 4.24 17.79 -20.63
N VAL A 407 4.16 17.65 -21.95
CA VAL A 407 3.07 18.22 -22.75
C VAL A 407 1.72 17.59 -22.38
N ASN A 408 1.68 16.26 -22.20
CA ASN A 408 0.45 15.57 -21.81
C ASN A 408 0.00 15.94 -20.39
N PHE A 409 0.93 16.01 -19.43
CA PHE A 409 0.67 16.39 -18.04
C PHE A 409 0.19 17.84 -17.91
N GLY A 410 0.71 18.76 -18.74
CA GLY A 410 0.23 20.14 -18.77
C GLY A 410 -1.15 20.33 -19.42
N ARG A 411 -1.66 19.33 -20.15
CA ARG A 411 -2.98 19.34 -20.79
C ARG A 411 -4.05 18.61 -19.98
N SER A 412 -3.64 17.76 -19.05
CA SER A 412 -4.49 17.06 -18.09
C SER A 412 -4.76 17.93 -16.89
#